data_AF-A0A2S0WIA5-F1
#
_entry.id   AF-A0A2S0WIA5-F1
#
_cell.length_a   1.000
_cell.length_b   1.000
_cell.length_c   1.000
_cell.angle_alpha   90.00
_cell.angle_beta   90.00
_cell.angle_gamma   90.00
#
_symmetry.space_group_name_H-M   'P 1'
#
loop_
_entity.id
_entity.type
_entity.pdbx_description
1 polymer ?
#
loop_
_entity_poly.entity_id
_entity_poly.type
_entity_poly.pdbx_seq_one_letter_code
_entity_poly.pdbx_strand_id
1 'polypeptide(L)'
;MTPRTPARTPSAAERLAALRKVQRRVGAIAFFSVAIHGVLGLIVVAHVVQGQGRSADAVLLLALSALFAVVTYVVVRVILGAKLMSPWIPLAFLPTVVGLFWVL
;
A
#
# COMPACT_ATOMS: atom_id res chain seq x y z
N MET A 1 -20.50 1.99 -46.67
CA MET A 1 -20.29 0.94 -45.65
C MET A 1 -18.79 0.90 -45.34
N THR A 2 -18.38 1.29 -44.14
CA THR A 2 -16.98 1.21 -43.71
C THR A 2 -16.60 -0.24 -43.38
N PRO A 3 -15.49 -0.78 -43.89
CA PRO A 3 -15.04 -2.12 -43.56
C PRO A 3 -14.80 -2.23 -42.05
N ARG A 4 -15.47 -3.17 -41.37
CA ARG A 4 -15.11 -3.53 -39.99
C ARG A 4 -13.91 -4.46 -40.06
N THR A 5 -12.74 -3.97 -39.65
CA THR A 5 -11.56 -4.81 -39.48
C THR A 5 -11.90 -5.95 -38.51
N PRO A 6 -11.69 -7.23 -38.88
CA PRO A 6 -12.00 -8.35 -38.00
C PRO A 6 -11.15 -8.23 -36.72
N ALA A 7 -11.82 -8.25 -35.57
CA ALA A 7 -11.16 -8.21 -34.27
C ALA A 7 -10.28 -9.45 -34.11
N ARG A 8 -8.97 -9.25 -33.87
CA ARG A 8 -8.03 -10.36 -33.66
C ARG A 8 -8.36 -11.07 -32.33
N THR A 9 -8.60 -12.38 -32.39
CA THR A 9 -8.75 -13.21 -31.20
C THR A 9 -7.41 -13.32 -30.46
N PRO A 10 -7.34 -12.99 -29.15
CA PRO A 10 -6.10 -13.12 -28.39
C PRO A 10 -5.68 -14.59 -28.28
N SER A 11 -4.37 -14.83 -28.44
CA SER A 11 -3.74 -16.13 -28.23
C SER A 11 -3.87 -16.58 -26.77
N ALA A 12 -3.71 -17.89 -26.51
CA ALA A 12 -3.73 -18.43 -25.15
C ALA A 12 -2.67 -17.77 -24.24
N ALA A 13 -1.48 -17.47 -24.78
CA ALA A 13 -0.40 -16.80 -24.06
C ALA A 13 -0.79 -15.37 -23.63
N GLU A 14 -1.45 -14.62 -24.51
CA GLU A 14 -1.94 -13.26 -24.21
C GLU A 14 -3.04 -13.27 -23.15
N ARG A 15 -3.94 -14.25 -23.20
CA ARG A 15 -4.98 -14.44 -22.16
C ARG A 15 -4.34 -14.74 -20.80
N LEU A 16 -3.37 -15.64 -20.73
CA LEU A 16 -2.66 -15.96 -19.48
C LEU A 16 -1.88 -14.75 -18.95
N ALA A 17 -1.25 -13.95 -19.83
CA ALA A 17 -0.58 -12.73 -19.43
C ALA A 17 -1.56 -11.69 -18.85
N ALA A 18 -2.73 -11.53 -19.48
CA ALA A 18 -3.79 -10.67 -18.98
C ALA A 18 -4.31 -11.14 -17.59
N LEU A 19 -4.52 -12.44 -17.41
CA LEU A 19 -4.94 -13.01 -16.12
C LEU A 19 -3.89 -12.76 -15.02
N ARG A 20 -2.60 -13.00 -15.29
CA ARG A 20 -1.52 -12.73 -14.33
C ARG A 20 -1.48 -11.26 -13.93
N LYS A 21 -1.75 -10.33 -14.86
CA LYS A 21 -1.83 -8.89 -14.57
C LYS A 21 -2.96 -8.56 -13.60
N VAL A 22 -4.14 -9.16 -13.79
CA VAL A 22 -5.29 -8.99 -12.88
C VAL A 22 -4.99 -9.61 -11.53
N GLN A 23 -4.48 -10.84 -11.49
CA GLN A 23 -4.13 -11.54 -10.24
C GLN A 23 -3.13 -10.74 -9.39
N ARG A 24 -2.09 -10.17 -10.00
CA ARG A 24 -1.13 -9.30 -9.29
C ARG A 24 -1.81 -8.07 -8.70
N ARG A 25 -2.72 -7.43 -9.44
CA ARG A 25 -3.46 -6.26 -8.94
C ARG A 25 -4.37 -6.62 -7.78
N VAL A 26 -5.15 -7.70 -7.92
CA VAL A 26 -6.04 -8.19 -6.85
C VAL A 26 -5.23 -8.55 -5.62
N GLY A 27 -4.12 -9.27 -5.77
CA GLY A 27 -3.22 -9.61 -4.66
C GLY A 27 -2.61 -8.38 -3.99
N ALA A 28 -2.19 -7.39 -4.77
CA ALA A 28 -1.65 -6.15 -4.23
C ALA A 28 -2.71 -5.35 -3.44
N ILE A 29 -3.94 -5.27 -3.95
CA ILE A 29 -5.06 -4.61 -3.28
C ILE A 29 -5.42 -5.36 -1.99
N ALA A 30 -5.57 -6.68 -2.06
CA ALA A 30 -5.90 -7.50 -0.89
C ALA A 30 -4.85 -7.37 0.22
N PHE A 31 -3.56 -7.46 -0.14
CA PHE A 31 -2.47 -7.24 0.78
C PHE A 31 -2.49 -5.83 1.39
N PHE A 32 -2.63 -4.80 0.54
CA PHE A 32 -2.67 -3.41 0.99
C PHE A 32 -3.82 -3.17 1.97
N SER A 33 -5.02 -3.68 1.67
CA SER A 33 -6.19 -3.55 2.53
C SER A 33 -5.95 -4.14 3.91
N VAL A 34 -5.20 -5.24 4.04
CA VAL A 34 -4.86 -5.79 5.36
C VAL A 34 -3.74 -4.97 6.02
N ALA A 35 -2.66 -4.71 5.30
CA ALA A 35 -1.46 -4.07 5.84
C ALA A 35 -1.71 -2.64 6.35
N ILE A 36 -2.59 -1.87 5.68
CA ILE A 36 -2.91 -0.50 6.08
C ILE A 36 -3.56 -0.44 7.48
N HIS A 37 -4.27 -1.49 7.90
CA HIS A 37 -4.82 -1.55 9.26
C HIS A 37 -3.72 -1.58 10.32
N GLY A 38 -2.56 -2.19 10.04
CA GLY A 38 -1.41 -2.15 10.94
C GLY A 38 -0.89 -0.72 11.10
N VAL A 39 -0.76 0.02 10.00
CA VAL A 39 -0.31 1.43 10.00
C VAL A 39 -1.28 2.31 10.81
N LEU A 40 -2.57 2.22 10.52
CA LEU A 40 -3.61 3.03 11.18
C LEU A 40 -3.82 2.62 12.64
N GLY A 41 -3.82 1.31 12.91
CA GLY A 41 -3.96 0.77 14.27
C GLY A 41 -2.84 1.26 15.18
N LEU A 42 -1.59 1.25 14.72
CA LEU A 42 -0.45 1.78 15.49
C LEU A 42 -0.61 3.27 15.83
N ILE A 43 -1.12 4.08 14.89
CA ILE A 43 -1.38 5.51 15.12
C ILE A 43 -2.46 5.72 16.17
N VAL A 44 -3.57 4.99 16.07
CA VAL A 44 -4.67 5.06 17.04
C VAL A 44 -4.20 4.65 18.44
N VAL A 45 -3.42 3.56 18.54
CA VAL A 45 -2.86 3.11 19.82
C VAL A 45 -1.87 4.16 20.37
N ALA A 46 -1.06 4.77 19.51
CA ALA A 46 -0.16 5.85 19.91
C ALA A 46 -0.92 7.02 20.55
N HIS A 47 -2.05 7.43 19.95
CA HIS A 47 -2.91 8.47 20.52
C HIS A 47 -3.44 8.10 21.91
N VAL A 48 -3.93 6.88 22.08
CA VAL A 48 -4.44 6.39 23.38
C VAL A 48 -3.35 6.39 24.45
N VAL A 49 -2.15 5.89 24.10
CA VAL A 49 -1.02 5.78 25.02
C VAL A 49 -0.44 7.17 25.36
N GLN A 50 -0.44 8.10 24.41
CA GLN A 50 -0.09 9.51 24.67
C GLN A 50 -1.03 10.14 25.69
N GLY A 51 -2.35 9.89 25.57
CA GLY A 51 -3.34 10.35 26.57
C GLY A 51 -3.13 9.78 27.99
N GLN A 52 -2.31 8.75 28.14
CA GLN A 52 -1.92 8.15 29.42
C GLN A 52 -0.59 8.72 29.96
N GLY A 53 -0.01 9.75 29.33
CA GLY A 53 1.27 10.34 29.72
C GLY A 53 2.50 9.53 29.29
N ARG A 54 2.33 8.50 28.44
CA ARG A 54 3.40 7.60 28.00
C ARG A 54 3.98 8.04 26.66
N SER A 55 4.56 9.25 26.62
CA SER A 55 4.97 9.87 25.36
C SER A 55 6.07 9.13 24.61
N ALA A 56 7.00 8.50 25.32
CA ALA A 56 8.04 7.69 24.68
C ALA A 56 7.46 6.51 23.88
N ASP A 57 6.44 5.85 24.43
CA ASP A 57 5.77 4.72 23.79
C ASP A 57 4.95 5.19 22.58
N ALA A 58 4.28 6.34 22.68
CA ALA A 58 3.55 6.93 21.57
C ALA A 58 4.46 7.24 20.38
N VAL A 59 5.63 7.85 20.63
CA VAL A 59 6.65 8.11 19.60
C VAL A 59 7.16 6.81 18.98
N LEU A 60 7.43 5.79 19.79
CA LEU A 60 7.86 4.47 19.30
C LEU A 60 6.79 3.85 18.37
N LEU A 61 5.51 3.91 18.75
CA LEU A 61 4.43 3.38 17.93
C LEU A 61 4.26 4.14 16.60
N LEU A 62 4.46 5.46 16.59
CA LEU A 62 4.47 6.24 15.35
C LEU A 62 5.67 5.89 14.46
N ALA A 63 6.85 5.66 15.05
CA ALA A 63 8.02 5.18 14.30
C ALA A 63 7.78 3.79 13.69
N LEU A 64 7.14 2.88 14.43
CA LEU A 64 6.75 1.57 13.91
C LEU A 64 5.69 1.69 12.81
N SER A 65 4.74 2.63 12.92
CA SER A 65 3.77 2.91 11.85
C SER A 65 4.48 3.32 10.55
N ALA A 66 5.50 4.18 10.63
CA ALA A 66 6.30 4.58 9.47
C ALA A 66 7.05 3.39 8.85
N LEU A 67 7.61 2.51 9.68
CA LEU A 67 8.25 1.28 9.21
C LEU A 67 7.26 0.38 8.45
N PHE A 68 6.06 0.17 9.00
CA PHE A 68 5.03 -0.61 8.33
C PHE A 68 4.55 0.02 7.02
N ALA A 69 4.50 1.36 6.94
CA ALA A 69 4.22 2.05 5.69
C ALA A 69 5.27 1.75 4.60
N VAL A 70 6.56 1.74 4.97
CA VAL A 70 7.67 1.36 4.05
C VAL A 70 7.52 -0.09 3.59
N VAL A 71 7.33 -1.02 4.53
CA VAL A 71 7.17 -2.45 4.22
C VAL A 71 5.97 -2.66 3.29
N THR A 72 4.85 -2.02 3.59
CA THR A 72 3.63 -2.07 2.77
C THR A 72 3.91 -1.60 1.35
N TYR A 73 4.57 -0.43 1.20
CA TYR A 73 4.95 0.10 -0.10
C TYR A 73 5.83 -0.89 -0.88
N VAL A 74 6.89 -1.41 -0.26
CA VAL A 74 7.83 -2.34 -0.91
C VAL A 74 7.10 -3.60 -1.38
N VAL A 75 6.32 -4.24 -0.51
CA VAL A 75 5.61 -5.48 -0.84
C VAL A 75 4.59 -5.26 -1.96
N VAL A 76 3.82 -4.18 -1.92
CA VAL A 76 2.87 -3.83 -3.00
C VAL A 76 3.60 -3.68 -4.34
N ARG A 77 4.75 -3.00 -4.38
CA ARG A 77 5.54 -2.84 -5.61
C ARG A 77 6.09 -4.16 -6.12
N VAL A 78 6.55 -5.04 -5.22
CA VAL A 78 7.00 -6.40 -5.56
C VAL A 78 5.86 -7.23 -6.16
N ILE A 79 4.67 -7.22 -5.54
CA ILE A 79 3.49 -7.94 -6.05
C ILE A 79 3.12 -7.44 -7.45
N LEU A 80 3.12 -6.12 -7.65
CA LEU A 80 2.82 -5.50 -8.94
C LEU A 80 3.93 -5.70 -9.99
N GLY A 81 5.12 -6.17 -9.61
CA GLY A 81 6.28 -6.26 -10.49
C GLY A 81 6.78 -4.90 -10.97
N ALA A 82 6.62 -3.86 -10.14
CA ALA A 82 6.99 -2.49 -10.46
C ALA A 82 8.35 -2.12 -9.84
N LYS A 83 9.03 -1.11 -10.42
CA LYS A 83 10.30 -0.60 -9.88
C LYS A 83 10.11 -0.11 -8.43
N LEU A 84 11.06 -0.40 -7.53
CA LEU A 84 10.95 0.03 -6.13
C LEU A 84 11.09 1.54 -5.97
N MET A 85 11.96 2.17 -6.76
CA MET A 85 12.11 3.63 -6.79
C MET A 85 10.96 4.27 -7.58
N SER A 86 10.24 5.15 -6.90
CA SER A 86 9.08 5.87 -7.43
C SER A 86 9.04 7.28 -6.81
N PRO A 87 8.69 8.33 -7.57
CA PRO A 87 8.46 9.65 -6.99
C PRO A 87 7.30 9.66 -5.99
N TRP A 88 6.46 8.62 -5.99
CA TRP A 88 5.30 8.47 -5.12
C TRP A 88 5.60 7.81 -3.76
N ILE A 89 6.87 7.52 -3.44
CA ILE A 89 7.26 6.97 -2.12
C ILE A 89 6.73 7.82 -0.95
N PRO A 90 6.81 9.18 -0.97
CA PRO A 90 6.31 10.00 0.13
C PRO A 90 4.82 9.78 0.43
N LEU A 91 4.02 9.40 -0.56
CA LEU A 91 2.59 9.15 -0.40
C LEU A 91 2.31 7.96 0.53
N ALA A 92 3.22 6.97 0.59
CA ALA A 92 3.07 5.84 1.50
C ALA A 92 3.12 6.26 2.97
N PHE A 93 3.84 7.34 3.28
CA PHE A 93 3.99 7.86 4.64
C PHE A 93 2.87 8.83 5.04
N LEU A 94 1.97 9.19 4.13
CA LEU A 94 0.92 10.17 4.39
C LEU A 94 0.12 9.85 5.68
N PRO A 95 -0.32 8.60 5.93
CA PRO A 95 -1.03 8.29 7.17
C PRO A 95 -0.18 8.53 8.42
N THR A 96 1.10 8.16 8.39
CA THR A 96 2.00 8.33 9.53
C THR A 96 2.32 9.81 9.78
N VAL A 97 2.49 10.61 8.73
CA VAL A 97 2.68 12.06 8.86
C VAL A 97 1.45 12.72 9.49
N VAL A 98 0.24 12.35 9.05
CA VAL A 98 -1.00 12.81 9.69
C VAL A 98 -1.08 12.37 11.14
N GLY A 99 -0.69 11.12 11.44
CA GLY A 99 -0.60 10.60 12.79
C GLY A 99 0.35 11.37 13.69
N LEU A 100 1.51 11.80 13.18
CA LEU A 100 2.46 12.64 13.92
C LEU A 100 1.81 13.96 14.34
N PHE A 101 1.12 14.67 13.44
CA PHE A 101 0.45 15.94 13.77
C PHE A 101 -0.78 15.79 14.67
N TRP A 102 -1.42 14.61 14.67
CA TRP A 102 -2.55 14.35 15.57
C TRP A 102 -2.05 13.99 16.97
N VAL A 103 -1.06 13.12 17.08
CA VAL A 103 -0.65 12.56 18.38
C VAL A 103 0.29 13.46 19.16
N LEU A 104 1.21 14.16 18.48
CA LEU A 104 2.23 15.01 19.09
C LEU A 104 1.83 16.49 19.01
#